data_AF-A3IUG8-F1
#
_entry.id   AF-A3IUG8-F1
#
_cell.length_a   1.000
_cell.length_b   1.000
_cell.length_c   1.000
_cell.angle_alpha   90.00
_cell.angle_beta   90.00
_cell.angle_gamma   90.00
#
_symmetry.space_group_name_H-M   'P 1'
#
loop_
_entity.id
_entity.type
_entity.pdbx_description
1 polymer ?
#
loop_
_entity_poly.entity_id
_entity_poly.type
_entity_poly.pdbx_seq_one_letter_code
_entity_poly.pdbx_strand_id
1 'polypeptide(L)'
;MTCNRGNKEEFRDCLNQNIPIGSSYEELRLFLSEHGFGYTPNQPDKNNRFNFFWSANDLGNYKIAVIGLFDSELKVIEMEVI
;
A
#
# COMPACT_ATOMS: atom_id res chain seq x y z
N MET A 1 9.55 15.65 1.58
CA MET A 1 9.03 15.06 2.83
C MET A 1 9.46 13.60 2.82
N THR A 2 10.10 13.11 3.87
CA THR A 2 10.56 11.71 3.89
C THR A 2 9.42 10.84 4.41
N CYS A 3 8.96 9.89 3.59
CA CYS A 3 7.91 8.97 4.00
C CYS A 3 8.50 7.88 4.88
N ASN A 4 8.40 8.09 6.19
CA ASN A 4 9.00 7.22 7.18
C ASN A 4 8.15 5.96 7.40
N ARG A 5 8.39 4.95 6.57
CA ARG A 5 7.81 3.60 6.72
C ARG A 5 8.14 2.88 8.04
N GLY A 6 9.02 3.42 8.89
CA GLY A 6 9.25 2.92 10.24
C GLY A 6 8.22 3.42 11.26
N ASN A 7 7.45 4.46 10.91
CA ASN A 7 6.38 5.04 11.72
C ASN A 7 5.05 4.96 10.94
N LYS A 8 4.09 4.22 11.48
CA LYS A 8 2.78 3.98 10.86
C LYS A 8 2.00 5.26 10.56
N GLU A 9 1.98 6.22 11.47
CA GLU A 9 1.21 7.45 11.33
C GLU A 9 1.85 8.37 10.28
N GLU A 10 3.17 8.59 10.37
CA GLU A 10 3.92 9.38 9.38
C GLU A 10 3.81 8.77 7.97
N PHE A 11 3.87 7.45 7.85
CA PHE A 11 3.73 6.79 6.56
C PHE A 11 2.31 6.89 6.01
N ARG A 12 1.28 6.74 6.86
CA ARG A 12 -0.13 6.93 6.47
C ARG A 12 -0.38 8.34 5.95
N ASP A 13 0.12 9.36 6.63
CA ASP A 13 -0.05 10.75 6.22
C ASP A 13 0.66 11.03 4.90
N CYS A 14 1.90 10.55 4.73
CA CYS A 14 2.59 10.66 3.45
C CYS A 14 1.82 9.93 2.33
N LEU A 15 1.36 8.69 2.57
CA LEU A 15 0.64 7.91 1.59
C LEU A 15 -0.62 8.63 1.11
N ASN A 16 -1.43 9.16 2.03
CA ASN A 16 -2.65 9.90 1.71
C ASN A 16 -2.39 11.22 0.97
N GLN A 17 -1.24 11.86 1.19
CA GLN A 17 -0.85 13.07 0.48
C GLN A 17 -0.41 12.81 -0.97
N ASN A 18 0.21 11.65 -1.23
CA ASN A 18 0.76 11.32 -2.56
C ASN A 18 -0.19 10.46 -3.39
N ILE A 19 -0.96 9.59 -2.74
CA ILE A 19 -1.89 8.63 -3.35
C ILE A 19 -3.29 8.85 -2.75
N PRO A 20 -4.01 9.90 -3.18
CA PRO A 20 -5.39 10.11 -2.76
C PRO A 20 -6.32 9.01 -3.28
N ILE A 21 -7.47 8.85 -2.63
CA ILE A 21 -8.57 8.03 -3.15
C ILE A 21 -8.96 8.52 -4.56
N GLY A 22 -9.13 7.58 -5.50
CA GLY A 22 -9.32 7.82 -6.92
C GLY A 22 -8.04 7.76 -7.77
N SER A 23 -6.86 7.68 -7.14
CA SER A 23 -5.61 7.33 -7.83
C SER A 23 -5.70 5.93 -8.44
N SER A 24 -4.93 5.71 -9.52
CA SER A 24 -4.86 4.38 -10.12
C SER A 24 -4.09 3.40 -9.23
N TYR A 25 -4.44 2.13 -9.33
CA TYR A 25 -3.75 1.05 -8.65
C TYR A 25 -2.26 0.99 -9.04
N GLU A 26 -1.92 1.31 -10.29
CA GLU A 26 -0.53 1.31 -10.76
C GLU A 26 0.31 2.41 -10.10
N GLU A 27 -0.25 3.62 -9.93
CA GLU A 27 0.41 4.70 -9.16
C GLU A 27 0.68 4.27 -7.71
N LEU A 28 -0.32 3.66 -7.05
CA LEU A 28 -0.16 3.10 -5.71
C LEU A 28 0.95 2.03 -5.67
N ARG A 29 0.91 1.08 -6.60
CA ARG A 29 1.86 -0.04 -6.67
C ARG A 29 3.29 0.47 -6.83
N LEU A 30 3.52 1.43 -7.73
CA LEU A 30 4.83 2.02 -7.97
C LEU A 30 5.32 2.78 -6.73
N PHE A 31 4.47 3.64 -6.15
CA PHE A 31 4.79 4.38 -4.95
C PHE A 31 5.20 3.47 -3.79
N LEU A 32 4.42 2.41 -3.52
CA LEU A 32 4.72 1.47 -2.45
C LEU A 32 6.00 0.67 -2.73
N SER A 33 6.24 0.27 -3.98
CA SER A 33 7.46 -0.42 -4.40
C SER A 33 8.72 0.43 -4.18
N GLU A 34 8.68 1.73 -4.49
CA GLU A 34 9.79 2.66 -4.23
C GLU A 34 10.09 2.80 -2.73
N HIS A 35 9.07 2.63 -1.89
CA HIS A 35 9.22 2.63 -0.44
C HIS A 35 9.58 1.25 0.13
N GLY A 36 9.84 0.26 -0.73
CA GLY A 36 10.30 -1.08 -0.36
C GLY A 36 9.19 -2.02 0.10
N PHE A 37 7.91 -1.67 -0.12
CA PHE A 37 6.82 -2.59 0.11
C PHE A 37 6.84 -3.69 -0.95
N GLY A 38 6.82 -4.94 -0.50
CA GLY A 38 6.59 -6.09 -1.35
C GLY A 38 5.10 -6.27 -1.62
N TYR A 39 4.76 -6.53 -2.88
CA TYR A 39 3.45 -7.02 -3.25
C TYR A 39 3.40 -8.54 -3.05
N THR A 40 2.37 -9.05 -2.37
CA THR A 40 2.10 -10.49 -2.39
C THR A 40 1.41 -10.83 -3.72
N PRO A 41 2.02 -11.65 -4.59
CA PRO A 41 1.55 -11.88 -5.96
C PRO A 41 0.19 -12.59 -6.05
N ASN A 42 -0.35 -13.07 -4.93
CA ASN A 42 -1.65 -13.69 -4.88
C ASN A 42 -2.74 -12.63 -4.72
N GLN A 43 -3.19 -12.15 -5.88
CA GLN A 43 -4.50 -11.56 -6.12
C GLN A 43 -4.63 -10.05 -5.82
N PRO A 44 -5.10 -9.25 -6.79
CA PRO A 44 -6.39 -8.65 -6.53
C PRO A 44 -7.40 -9.77 -6.37
N ASP A 45 -7.84 -9.99 -5.13
CA ASP A 45 -8.88 -10.97 -4.82
C ASP A 45 -10.09 -10.70 -5.74
N LYS A 46 -10.92 -11.72 -6.05
CA LYS A 46 -12.22 -11.57 -6.74
C LYS A 46 -13.10 -10.43 -6.15
N ASN A 47 -12.78 -9.95 -4.97
CA ASN A 47 -13.39 -8.81 -4.26
C ASN A 47 -12.66 -7.46 -4.47
N ASN A 48 -11.78 -7.33 -5.46
CA ASN A 48 -11.00 -6.12 -5.75
C ASN A 48 -10.12 -5.62 -4.58
N ARG A 49 -9.58 -6.53 -3.78
CA ARG A 49 -8.73 -6.21 -2.61
C ARG A 49 -7.26 -6.29 -2.96
N PHE A 50 -6.46 -5.38 -2.42
CA PHE A 50 -5.00 -5.45 -2.49
C PHE A 50 -4.37 -5.45 -1.09
N ASN A 51 -3.18 -6.02 -0.99
CA ASN A 51 -2.36 -6.02 0.21
C ASN A 51 -0.88 -5.86 -0.16
N PHE A 52 -0.23 -4.86 0.42
CA PHE A 52 1.21 -4.61 0.31
C PHE A 52 1.83 -4.66 1.69
N PHE A 53 3.02 -5.25 1.80
CA PHE A 53 3.68 -5.42 3.08
C PHE A 53 5.08 -4.84 3.05
N TRP A 54 5.44 -4.12 4.09
CA TRP A 54 6.81 -3.72 4.34
C TRP A 54 7.41 -4.59 5.44
N SER A 55 8.43 -5.37 5.08
CA SER A 55 9.30 -6.07 6.02
C SER A 55 10.72 -5.56 5.88
N ALA A 56 11.36 -5.21 7.00
CA ALA A 56 12.81 -5.30 7.05
C ALA A 56 13.14 -6.79 6.87
N ASN A 57 13.88 -7.14 5.82
CA ASN A 57 14.26 -8.52 5.54
C ASN A 57 14.89 -9.14 6.79
N ASP A 58 14.12 -9.99 7.47
CA ASP A 58 14.51 -11.22 8.17
C ASP A 58 13.28 -11.80 8.88
N LEU A 59 12.68 -12.82 8.26
CA LEU A 59 11.82 -13.83 8.89
C LEU A 59 10.50 -13.32 9.54
N GLY A 60 9.46 -13.16 8.71
CA GLY A 60 8.09 -13.51 9.10
C GLY A 60 7.26 -12.50 9.89
N ASN A 61 7.81 -11.35 10.28
CA ASN A 61 7.07 -10.29 11.00
C ASN A 61 6.97 -9.02 10.16
N TYR A 62 5.89 -8.90 9.38
CA TYR A 62 5.55 -7.65 8.69
C TYR A 62 5.33 -6.53 9.72
N LYS A 63 5.94 -5.37 9.51
CA LYS A 63 5.81 -4.22 10.43
C LYS A 63 4.65 -3.32 10.09
N ILE A 64 4.39 -3.15 8.79
CA ILE A 64 3.31 -2.32 8.26
C ILE A 64 2.74 -3.03 7.05
N ALA A 65 1.42 -2.99 6.92
CA ALA A 65 0.74 -3.33 5.67
C ALA A 65 -0.08 -2.15 5.16
N VAL A 66 -0.20 -2.06 3.84
CA VAL A 66 -1.17 -1.21 3.16
C VAL A 66 -2.19 -2.12 2.51
N ILE A 67 -3.43 -2.01 2.95
CA ILE A 67 -4.55 -2.82 2.49
C ILE A 67 -5.61 -1.91 1.91
N GLY A 68 -6.42 -2.40 0.99
CA GLY A 68 -7.49 -1.58 0.44
C GLY A 68 -8.26 -2.23 -0.69
N LEU A 69 -9.08 -1.41 -1.34
CA LEU A 69 -9.98 -1.77 -2.42
C LEU A 69 -9.74 -0.90 -3.65
N PHE A 70 -10.01 -1.47 -4.81
CA PHE A 70 -10.17 -0.70 -6.04
C PHE A 70 -11.51 -1.01 -6.74
N ASP A 71 -11.89 -0.17 -7.70
CA ASP A 71 -13.07 -0.38 -8.54
C ASP A 71 -12.75 -1.15 -9.84
N SER A 72 -13.74 -1.36 -10.70
CA SER A 72 -13.56 -2.03 -11.99
C SER A 72 -12.60 -1.32 -12.95
N GLU A 73 -12.32 -0.03 -12.73
CA GLU A 73 -11.37 0.78 -13.50
C GLU A 73 -9.97 0.81 -12.85
N LEU A 74 -9.75 -0.02 -11.82
CA LEU A 74 -8.52 -0.07 -11.04
C LEU A 74 -8.20 1.26 -10.34
N LYS A 75 -9.23 2.01 -9.92
CA LYS A 75 -9.06 3.19 -9.05
C LYS A 75 -9.19 2.80 -7.60
N VAL A 76 -8.28 3.28 -6.76
CA VAL A 76 -8.31 3.03 -5.31
C VAL A 76 -9.54 3.73 -4.72
N ILE A 77 -10.43 2.97 -4.07
CA ILE A 77 -11.65 3.50 -3.44
C ILE A 77 -11.56 3.49 -1.92
N GLU A 78 -10.72 2.62 -1.36
CA GLU A 78 -10.49 2.51 0.07
C GLU A 78 -9.04 2.08 0.31
N MET A 79 -8.43 2.60 1.37
CA MET A 79 -7.06 2.26 1.74
C MET A 79 -6.83 2.48 3.23
N GLU A 80 -6.11 1.55 3.85
CA GLU A 80 -5.70 1.62 5.24
C GLU A 80 -4.25 1.19 5.39
N VAL A 81 -3.53 1.86 6.29
CA VAL A 81 -2.22 1.43 6.78
C VAL A 81 -2.41 0.77 8.14
N ILE A 82 -2.06 -0.52 8.26
CA ILE A 82 -2.16 -1.32 9.49
C ILE A 82 -0.80 -1.69 10.07
#